data_AF-A0A4V2B1L2-F1
#
_entry.id   AF-A0A4V2B1L2-F1
#
_cell.length_a   1.000
_cell.length_b   1.000
_cell.length_c   1.000
_cell.angle_alpha   90.00
_cell.angle_beta   90.00
_cell.angle_gamma   90.00
#
_symmetry.space_group_name_H-M   'P 1'
#
loop_
_entity.id
_entity.type
_entity.pdbx_description
1 polymer ?
#
loop_
_entity_poly.entity_id
_entity_poly.type
_entity_poly.pdbx_seq_one_letter_code
_entity_poly.pdbx_strand_id
1 'polypeptide(L)' 'MTPAALDALFPYVCFSYGALMTFTLNVPALVRIADEKLPEPLANQWKAHRGLAAICLCVGTLWILQNLWLVG' A
#
# COMPACT_ATOMS: atom_id res chain seq x y z
N MET A 1 7.12 -13.69 -16.46
CA MET A 1 8.00 -13.72 -15.27
C MET A 1 8.03 -15.13 -14.72
N THR A 2 9.15 -15.56 -14.13
CA THR A 2 9.17 -16.80 -13.36
C THR A 2 8.52 -16.57 -11.98
N PRO A 3 7.96 -17.61 -11.34
CA PRO A 3 7.43 -17.50 -9.98
C PRO A 3 8.43 -16.93 -8.98
N ALA A 4 9.71 -17.33 -9.07
CA ALA A 4 10.76 -16.82 -8.20
C ALA A 4 11.03 -15.31 -8.35
N ALA A 5 10.95 -14.79 -9.58
CA ALA A 5 11.13 -13.35 -9.82
C ALA A 5 9.95 -12.53 -9.28
N LEU A 6 8.73 -13.10 -9.36
CA LEU A 6 7.55 -12.49 -8.75
C LEU A 6 7.68 -12.46 -7.23
N ASP A 7 8.11 -13.56 -6.61
CA ASP A 7 8.26 -13.68 -5.15
C ASP A 7 9.29 -12.69 -4.58
N ALA A 8 10.34 -12.39 -5.33
CA ALA A 8 11.33 -11.39 -4.95
C ALA A 8 10.79 -9.94 -5.04
N LEU A 9 9.96 -9.64 -6.05
CA LEU A 9 9.48 -8.28 -6.31
C LEU A 9 8.18 -7.93 -5.56
N PHE A 10 7.29 -8.90 -5.40
CA PHE A 10 5.95 -8.73 -4.84
C PHE A 10 5.92 -8.10 -3.43
N PRO A 11 6.82 -8.46 -2.49
CA PRO A 11 6.86 -7.84 -1.16
C PRO A 11 7.06 -6.33 -1.21
N TYR A 12 7.92 -5.85 -2.11
CA TYR A 12 8.19 -4.43 -2.32
C TYR A 12 7.01 -3.69 -2.96
N VAL A 13 6.29 -4.36 -3.88
CA VAL A 13 5.07 -3.81 -4.48
C VAL A 13 3.97 -3.68 -3.43
N CYS A 14 3.73 -4.72 -2.63
CA CYS A 14 2.77 -4.66 -1.53
C CYS A 14 3.13 -3.57 -0.52
N PHE A 15 4.38 -3.53 -0.08
CA PHE A 15 4.84 -2.52 0.87
C PHE A 15 4.68 -1.10 0.33
N SER A 16 5.15 -0.83 -0.90
CA SER A 16 5.07 0.50 -1.50
C SER A 16 3.63 0.96 -1.72
N TYR A 17 2.75 0.07 -2.18
CA TYR A 17 1.32 0.37 -2.30
C TYR A 17 0.71 0.67 -0.92
N GLY A 18 0.95 -0.19 0.07
CA GLY A 18 0.46 0.01 1.42
C GLY A 18 0.95 1.31 2.05
N ALA A 19 2.23 1.65 1.86
CA ALA A 19 2.84 2.88 2.36
C ALA A 19 2.24 4.12 1.71
N LEU A 20 2.14 4.14 0.36
CA LEU A 20 1.59 5.27 -0.38
C LEU A 20 0.13 5.51 -0.01
N MET A 21 -0.69 4.46 -0.02
CA MET A 21 -2.10 4.56 0.32
C MET A 21 -2.31 4.96 1.79
N THR A 22 -1.50 4.43 2.70
CA THR A 22 -1.56 4.83 4.11
C THR A 22 -1.20 6.30 4.28
N PHE A 23 -0.17 6.78 3.59
CA PHE A 23 0.22 8.18 3.61
C PHE A 23 -0.90 9.09 3.09
N THR A 24 -1.43 8.81 1.90
CA THR A 24 -2.47 9.65 1.29
C THR A 24 -3.79 9.65 2.06
N LEU A 25 -4.13 8.55 2.73
CA LEU A 25 -5.35 8.43 3.54
C LEU A 25 -5.23 8.96 4.97
N ASN A 26 -4.02 9.25 5.45
CA ASN A 26 -3.81 9.74 6.83
C ASN A 26 -3.27 11.17 6.89
N VAL A 27 -2.79 11.74 5.79
CA VAL A 27 -2.42 13.16 5.72
C VAL A 27 -3.67 14.01 5.52
N PRO A 28 -4.06 14.89 6.48
CA PRO A 28 -5.31 15.66 6.40
C PRO A 28 -5.42 16.53 5.14
N ALA A 29 -4.30 17.11 4.69
CA ALA A 29 -4.27 17.93 3.47
C ALA A 29 -4.62 17.13 2.21
N LEU A 30 -4.14 15.89 2.10
CA LEU A 30 -4.41 15.03 0.94
C LEU A 30 -5.84 14.50 0.94
N VAL A 31 -6.37 14.17 2.12
CA VAL A 31 -7.78 13.79 2.28
C VAL A 31 -8.70 14.95 1.88
N ARG A 32 -8.38 16.18 2.31
CA ARG A 32 -9.15 17.37 1.92
C ARG A 32 -9.11 17.61 0.41
N ILE A 33 -7.93 17.49 -0.21
CA ILE A 33 -7.80 17.60 -1.67
C ILE A 33 -8.64 16.55 -2.38
N ALA A 34 -8.66 15.31 -1.89
CA ALA A 34 -9.49 14.25 -2.46
C ALA A 34 -10.98 14.60 -2.39
N ASP A 35 -11.45 15.13 -1.26
CA ASP A 35 -12.85 15.52 -1.07
C ASP A 35 -13.26 16.75 -1.91
N GLU A 36 -12.33 17.67 -2.18
CA GLU A 36 -12.59 18.87 -2.99
C GLU A 36 -12.46 18.64 -4.50
N LYS A 37 -11.62 17.69 -4.93
CA LYS A 37 -11.22 17.54 -6.34
C LYS A 37 -11.72 16.27 -6.99
N LEU A 38 -12.05 15.22 -6.23
CA LEU A 38 -12.53 13.96 -6.80
C LEU A 38 -14.07 13.92 -6.77
N PRO A 39 -14.71 13.33 -7.79
CA PRO A 39 -16.11 12.97 -7.71
C PRO A 39 -16.37 12.07 -6.49
N GLU A 40 -17.50 12.28 -5.81
CA GLU A 40 -17.90 11.52 -4.62
C GLU A 40 -17.70 9.98 -4.73
N PRO A 41 -18.11 9.29 -5.81
CA PRO A 41 -17.89 7.85 -5.91
C PRO A 41 -16.40 7.46 -5.90
N LEU A 42 -15.54 8.29 -6.52
CA LEU A 42 -14.11 8.04 -6.58
C LEU A 42 -13.43 8.35 -5.23
N ALA A 43 -13.85 9.41 -4.55
CA ALA A 43 -13.37 9.73 -3.20
C ALA A 43 -13.75 8.62 -2.19
N ASN A 44 -14.97 8.09 -2.28
CA ASN A 44 -15.43 6.99 -1.44
C ASN A 44 -14.65 5.70 -1.74
N GLN A 45 -14.44 5.38 -3.02
CA GLN A 45 -13.62 4.24 -3.41
C GLN A 45 -12.18 4.39 -2.90
N TRP A 46 -11.58 5.57 -3.02
CA TRP A 46 -10.25 5.85 -2.49
C TRP A 46 -10.18 5.59 -0.98
N LYS A 47 -11.12 6.13 -0.21
CA LYS A 47 -11.20 5.92 1.24
C LYS A 47 -11.39 4.45 1.63
N ALA A 48 -12.12 3.68 0.82
CA ALA A 48 -12.32 2.24 1.05
C ALA A 48 -11.02 1.42 0.99
N HIS A 49 -9.97 1.92 0.32
CA HIS A 49 -8.67 1.26 0.29
C HIS A 49 -7.92 1.30 1.63
N ARG A 50 -8.42 1.99 2.67
CA ARG A 50 -7.74 2.08 3.97
C ARG A 50 -7.41 0.72 4.58
N GLY A 51 -8.35 -0.22 4.53
CA GLY A 51 -8.12 -1.59 5.04
C GLY A 51 -7.06 -2.33 4.23
N LEU A 52 -7.16 -2.28 2.90
CA LEU A 52 -6.19 -2.89 2.00
C LEU A 52 -4.79 -2.29 2.17
N ALA A 53 -4.69 -0.97 2.33
CA ALA A 53 -3.45 -0.25 2.54
C ALA A 53 -2.72 -0.73 3.80
N ALA A 54 -3.44 -0.90 4.91
CA ALA A 54 -2.88 -1.41 6.15
C ALA A 54 -2.39 -2.86 6.01
N ILE A 55 -3.19 -3.72 5.36
CA ILE A 55 -2.81 -5.12 5.08
C ILE A 55 -1.53 -5.15 4.23
N CYS A 56 -1.51 -4.44 3.11
CA CYS A 56 -0.37 -4.39 2.20
C CYS A 56 0.89 -3.84 2.88
N LEU A 57 0.74 -2.82 3.74
CA LEU A 57 1.84 -2.25 4.50
C LEU A 57 2.43 -3.27 5.48
N CYS A 58 1.58 -3.91 6.29
CA CYS A 58 2.03 -4.89 7.28
C CYS A 58 2.60 -6.15 6.63
N VAL A 59 1.87 -6.77 5.68
CA VAL A 59 2.30 -7.98 5.00
C VAL A 59 3.56 -7.74 4.18
N GLY A 60 3.61 -6.63 3.43
CA GLY A 60 4.81 -6.26 2.66
C GLY A 60 6.02 -6.04 3.58
N THR A 61 5.85 -5.35 4.71
CA THR A 61 6.93 -5.14 5.69
C THR A 61 7.43 -6.47 6.26
N LEU A 62 6.52 -7.32 6.76
CA LEU A 62 6.87 -8.61 7.36
C LEU A 62 7.57 -9.52 6.36
N TRP A 63 7.12 -9.53 5.11
CA TRP A 63 7.71 -10.34 4.05
C TRP A 63 9.10 -9.84 3.64
N ILE A 64 9.29 -8.52 3.48
CA ILE A 64 10.62 -7.95 3.23
C ILE A 64 11.58 -8.32 4.37
N LEU A 65 11.14 -8.15 5.63
CA LEU A 65 11.95 -8.52 6.79
C LEU A 65 12.27 -10.02 6.83
N GLN A 66 11.31 -10.88 6.50
CA GLN A 66 11.53 -12.33 6.36
C GLN A 66 12.58 -12.63 5.30
N ASN A 67 12.51 -12.00 4.13
CA ASN A 67 13.49 -12.21 3.06
C ASN A 67 14.88 -11.75 3.47
N LEU A 68 15.00 -10.59 4.15
CA LEU A 68 16.27 -10.12 4.69
C LEU A 68 16.82 -11.06 5.77
N TRP A 69 15.96 -11.67 6.58
CA TRP A 69 16.36 -12.63 7.61
C TRP A 69 16.81 -13.97 7.04
N LEU A 70 16.10 -14.49 6.03
CA LEU A 70 16.40 -15.81 5.44
C LEU A 70 17.57 -15.77 4.44
N VAL A 71 17.88 -14.60 3.89
CA VAL A 71 18.99 -14.39 2.94
C VAL A 71 20.24 -13.81 3.63
N GLY A 72 20.08 -13.26 4.84
CA GLY A 72 21.15 -12.65 5.66
C GLY A 72 21.96 -13.64 6.49
#